data_AF-A0A1Y2VE99-F1
#
_entry.id   AF-A0A1Y2VE99-F1
#
_cell.length_a   1.000
_cell.length_b   1.000
_cell.length_c   1.000
_cell.angle_alpha   90.00
_cell.angle_beta   90.00
_cell.angle_gamma   90.00
#
_symmetry.space_group_name_H-M   'P 1'
#
loop_
_entity.id
_entity.type
_entity.pdbx_description
1 polymer ?
#
loop_
_entity_poly.entity_id
_entity_poly.type
_entity_poly.pdbx_seq_one_letter_code
_entity_poly.pdbx_strand_id
1 'polypeptide(L)'
;MRCSLPPHRDVLSFKTYAEYEAHHNRTHMNRCVECGKNFPSEHLLNVHIEECHDVFAAVKRERGEHTYSCFVEGCDRKCRTPQKRRSHLIDKHMYPKNYFFAVTKEGVDGRKSLLLESGHRRRKSSTATNSSGPKSPGRRQSLSQIEFPKTGEEVPKTETSTKVSSPTEARDIEMEDLAGAMSALQFVPMSVRFGRGKGKTGFAKQ
;
A
#
# COMPACT_ATOMS: atom_id res chain seq x y z
N MET A 1 36.74 -11.55 6.58
CA MET A 1 35.40 -11.98 6.13
C MET A 1 34.99 -11.15 4.92
N ARG A 2 34.35 -11.73 3.89
CA ARG A 2 34.01 -10.99 2.66
C ARG A 2 32.53 -11.17 2.31
N CYS A 3 31.86 -10.12 1.86
CA CYS A 3 30.51 -10.17 1.31
C CYS A 3 30.53 -9.79 -0.17
N SER A 4 29.96 -10.64 -1.02
CA SER A 4 29.81 -10.42 -2.47
C SER A 4 28.37 -10.61 -2.94
N LEU A 5 27.41 -10.63 -2.02
CA LEU A 5 26.00 -10.83 -2.34
C LEU A 5 25.40 -9.52 -2.92
N PRO A 6 24.53 -9.60 -3.93
CA PRO A 6 23.74 -8.46 -4.37
C PRO A 6 22.99 -7.86 -3.16
N PRO A 7 22.99 -6.52 -2.93
CA PRO A 7 23.13 -5.43 -3.89
C PRO A 7 24.53 -4.80 -4.04
N HIS A 8 25.57 -5.37 -3.43
CA HIS A 8 26.92 -4.81 -3.55
C HIS A 8 27.46 -4.98 -4.97
N ARG A 9 28.02 -3.90 -5.53
CA ARG A 9 28.77 -3.96 -6.80
C ARG A 9 30.17 -4.52 -6.59
N ASP A 10 30.75 -4.28 -5.41
CA ASP A 10 32.11 -4.67 -5.05
C ASP A 10 32.12 -5.61 -3.84
N VAL A 11 33.19 -6.39 -3.69
CA VAL A 11 33.37 -7.29 -2.56
C VAL A 11 33.75 -6.49 -1.31
N LEU A 12 32.88 -6.47 -0.31
CA LEU A 12 33.13 -5.81 0.97
C LEU A 12 33.94 -6.72 1.89
N SER A 13 35.08 -6.25 2.40
CA SER A 13 35.90 -6.99 3.36
C SER A 13 35.77 -6.43 4.78
N PHE A 14 35.49 -7.30 5.74
CA PHE A 14 35.37 -6.99 7.16
C PHE A 14 36.50 -7.62 7.96
N LYS A 15 36.93 -6.91 9.01
CA LYS A 15 38.03 -7.33 9.90
C LYS A 15 37.56 -8.34 10.94
N THR A 16 36.36 -8.14 11.48
CA THR A 16 35.79 -9.00 12.52
C THR A 16 34.54 -9.73 12.03
N TYR A 17 34.21 -10.84 12.70
CA TYR A 17 32.97 -11.59 12.41
C TYR A 17 31.72 -10.77 12.77
N ALA A 18 31.74 -10.07 13.91
CA ALA A 18 30.62 -9.25 14.37
C ALA A 18 30.25 -8.12 13.39
N GLU A 19 31.24 -7.49 12.75
CA GLU A 19 31.00 -6.49 11.69
C GLU A 19 30.30 -7.10 10.46
N TYR A 20 30.73 -8.30 10.06
CA TYR A 20 30.13 -9.02 8.94
C TYR A 20 28.69 -9.44 9.24
N GLU A 21 28.41 -9.95 10.44
CA GLU A 21 27.06 -10.35 10.87
C GLU A 21 26.13 -9.12 10.93
N ALA A 22 26.58 -8.02 11.54
CA ALA A 22 25.81 -6.78 11.58
C ALA A 22 25.55 -6.22 10.17
N HIS A 23 26.49 -6.38 9.25
CA HIS A 23 26.31 -6.02 7.85
C HIS A 23 25.27 -6.92 7.16
N HIS A 24 25.39 -8.24 7.31
CA HIS A 24 24.49 -9.22 6.73
C HIS A 24 23.05 -8.98 7.21
N ASN A 25 22.87 -8.77 8.52
CA ASN A 25 21.56 -8.55 9.13
C ASN A 25 20.90 -7.23 8.70
N ARG A 26 21.68 -6.23 8.27
CA ARG A 26 21.15 -4.95 7.78
C ARG A 26 20.91 -4.92 6.28
N THR A 27 21.68 -5.70 5.51
CA THR A 27 21.79 -5.52 4.06
C THR A 27 21.25 -6.69 3.26
N HIS A 28 21.21 -7.88 3.86
CA HIS A 28 20.81 -9.12 3.20
C HIS A 28 19.66 -9.84 3.90
N MET A 29 19.45 -9.63 5.20
CA MET A 29 18.33 -10.23 5.89
C MET A 29 17.00 -9.55 5.53
N ASN A 30 15.98 -10.39 5.29
CA ASN A 30 14.61 -9.99 4.98
C ASN A 30 14.53 -9.00 3.80
N ARG A 31 15.31 -9.26 2.75
CA ARG A 31 15.32 -8.47 1.52
C ARG A 31 14.27 -8.97 0.53
N CYS A 32 13.41 -8.07 0.06
CA CYS A 32 12.49 -8.39 -1.04
C CYS A 32 13.28 -8.56 -2.34
N VAL A 33 13.05 -9.67 -3.05
CA VAL A 33 13.72 -9.98 -4.32
C VAL A 33 13.22 -9.08 -5.46
N GLU A 34 11.94 -8.71 -5.43
CA GLU A 34 11.32 -7.95 -6.52
C GLU A 34 11.68 -6.46 -6.48
N CYS A 35 11.56 -5.81 -5.31
CA CYS A 35 11.85 -4.37 -5.18
C CYS A 35 13.19 -4.05 -4.52
N GLY A 36 13.89 -5.07 -4.00
CA GLY A 36 15.21 -4.92 -3.39
C GLY A 36 15.22 -4.29 -2.00
N LYS A 37 14.05 -4.01 -1.39
CA LYS A 37 13.93 -3.34 -0.09
C LYS A 37 14.21 -4.29 1.07
N ASN A 38 14.89 -3.81 2.11
CA ASN A 38 15.12 -4.56 3.34
C ASN A 38 14.05 -4.27 4.41
N PHE A 39 13.78 -5.27 5.26
CA PHE A 39 12.81 -5.19 6.36
C PHE A 39 13.42 -5.69 7.69
N PRO A 40 12.92 -5.23 8.85
CA PRO A 40 13.47 -5.66 10.15
C PRO A 40 13.16 -7.11 10.51
N SER A 41 11.98 -7.61 10.11
CA SER A 41 11.52 -8.96 10.40
C SER A 41 10.98 -9.65 9.16
N GLU A 42 10.96 -10.98 9.19
CA GLU A 42 10.41 -11.81 8.12
C GLU A 42 8.91 -11.55 7.95
N HIS A 43 8.16 -11.38 9.05
CA HIS A 43 6.75 -11.04 9.00
C HIS A 43 6.49 -9.73 8.25
N LEU A 44 7.29 -8.69 8.50
CA LEU A 44 7.15 -7.42 7.77
C LEU A 44 7.49 -7.55 6.28
N LEU A 45 8.43 -8.43 5.91
CA LEU A 45 8.69 -8.77 4.52
C LEU A 45 7.46 -9.46 3.89
N ASN A 46 6.85 -10.42 4.59
CA ASN A 46 5.65 -11.10 4.10
C ASN A 46 4.47 -10.14 3.92
N VAL A 47 4.22 -9.27 4.91
CA VAL A 47 3.21 -8.20 4.79
C VAL A 47 3.52 -7.27 3.61
N HIS A 48 4.79 -6.95 3.37
CA HIS A 48 5.18 -6.15 2.20
C HIS A 48 4.87 -6.85 0.88
N ILE A 49 5.17 -8.15 0.76
CA ILE A 49 4.89 -8.94 -0.45
C ILE A 49 3.37 -8.98 -0.71
N GLU A 50 2.58 -9.30 0.32
CA GLU A 50 1.11 -9.28 0.24
C GLU A 50 0.55 -7.91 -0.17
N GLU A 51 1.17 -6.81 0.25
CA GLU A 51 0.61 -5.47 0.02
C GLU A 51 1.07 -4.82 -1.28
N CYS A 52 2.33 -5.03 -1.66
CA CYS A 52 2.99 -4.32 -2.76
C CYS A 52 3.18 -5.18 -4.01
N HIS A 53 3.26 -6.50 -3.87
CA HIS A 53 3.61 -7.40 -4.96
C HIS A 53 2.47 -8.35 -5.35
N ASP A 54 1.55 -8.65 -4.44
CA ASP A 54 0.38 -9.48 -4.77
C ASP A 54 -0.71 -8.70 -5.54
N VAL A 55 -0.83 -9.03 -6.84
CA VAL A 55 -1.86 -8.50 -7.74
C VAL A 55 -3.27 -8.89 -7.26
N PHE A 56 -3.44 -10.09 -6.68
CA PHE A 56 -4.75 -10.52 -6.17
C PHE A 56 -5.15 -9.71 -4.94
N ALA A 57 -4.21 -9.39 -4.05
CA ALA A 57 -4.47 -8.49 -2.94
C ALA A 57 -4.88 -7.10 -3.43
N ALA A 58 -4.31 -6.59 -4.52
CA ALA A 58 -4.74 -5.33 -5.12
C ALA A 58 -6.21 -5.39 -5.59
N VAL A 59 -6.61 -6.45 -6.31
CA VAL A 59 -8.00 -6.65 -6.77
C VAL A 59 -8.98 -6.82 -5.60
N LYS A 60 -8.63 -7.61 -4.58
CA LYS A 60 -9.44 -7.79 -3.36
C LYS A 60 -9.65 -6.47 -2.62
N ARG A 61 -8.65 -5.59 -2.66
CA ARG A 61 -8.73 -4.26 -2.05
C ARG A 61 -9.69 -3.34 -2.79
N GLU A 62 -9.76 -3.42 -4.11
CA GLU A 62 -10.77 -2.71 -4.91
C GLU A 62 -12.19 -3.19 -4.59
N ARG A 63 -12.36 -4.48 -4.31
CA ARG A 63 -13.61 -5.06 -3.80
C ARG A 63 -13.94 -4.64 -2.36
N GLY A 64 -13.01 -3.98 -1.67
CA GLY A 64 -13.19 -3.49 -0.31
C GLY A 64 -12.94 -4.53 0.78
N GLU A 65 -12.27 -5.64 0.47
CA GLU A 65 -11.88 -6.66 1.44
C GLU A 65 -10.75 -6.18 2.37
N HIS A 66 -10.57 -6.90 3.49
CA HIS A 66 -9.56 -6.59 4.49
C HIS A 66 -8.21 -7.20 4.08
N THR A 67 -7.40 -6.42 3.37
CA THR A 67 -6.12 -6.93 2.81
C THR A 67 -4.89 -6.56 3.65
N TYR A 68 -4.97 -5.55 4.51
CA TYR A 68 -3.80 -5.03 5.23
C TYR A 68 -3.58 -5.78 6.55
N SER A 69 -2.58 -6.66 6.61
CA SER A 69 -2.23 -7.42 7.81
C SER A 69 -1.55 -6.56 8.89
N CYS A 70 -1.67 -6.97 10.16
CA CYS A 70 -0.99 -6.30 11.29
C CYS A 70 0.52 -6.54 11.24
N PHE A 71 1.32 -5.64 11.82
CA PHE A 71 2.78 -5.76 11.87
C PHE A 71 3.31 -6.69 12.96
N VAL A 72 2.47 -7.09 13.91
CA VAL A 72 2.87 -7.90 15.05
C VAL A 72 2.65 -9.37 14.73
N GLU A 73 3.70 -10.17 14.89
CA GLU A 73 3.66 -11.63 14.79
C GLU A 73 2.70 -12.18 15.86
N GLY A 74 1.74 -13.02 15.45
CA GLY A 74 0.67 -13.52 16.31
C GLY A 74 -0.59 -12.63 16.36
N CYS A 75 -0.64 -11.54 15.57
CA CYS A 75 -1.88 -10.78 15.39
C CYS A 75 -2.48 -11.00 13.98
N ASP A 76 -3.56 -11.79 13.92
CA ASP A 76 -4.23 -12.15 12.66
C ASP A 76 -5.19 -11.07 12.13
N ARG A 77 -5.17 -9.87 12.73
CA ARG A 77 -6.12 -8.82 12.39
C ARG A 77 -5.77 -8.19 11.04
N LYS A 78 -6.68 -8.32 10.07
CA LYS A 78 -6.60 -7.63 8.78
C LYS A 78 -7.47 -6.38 8.76
N CYS A 79 -6.93 -5.30 8.23
CA CYS A 79 -7.56 -3.99 8.14
C CYS A 79 -7.93 -3.67 6.69
N ARG A 80 -8.97 -2.86 6.50
CA ARG A 80 -9.40 -2.40 5.17
C ARG A 80 -8.52 -1.27 4.61
N THR A 81 -7.95 -0.45 5.49
CA THR A 81 -7.10 0.69 5.09
C THR A 81 -5.83 0.75 5.94
N PRO A 82 -4.72 1.29 5.40
CA PRO A 82 -3.49 1.44 6.16
C PRO A 82 -3.65 2.40 7.35
N GLN A 83 -4.57 3.37 7.26
CA GLN A 83 -4.91 4.26 8.39
C GLN A 83 -5.55 3.49 9.55
N LYS A 84 -6.49 2.57 9.26
CA LYS A 84 -7.08 1.70 10.29
C LYS A 84 -6.08 0.73 10.89
N ARG A 85 -5.13 0.25 10.08
CA ARG A 85 -4.01 -0.56 10.59
C ARG A 85 -3.16 0.25 11.57
N ARG A 86 -2.85 1.50 11.25
CA ARG A 86 -2.11 2.41 12.16
C ARG A 86 -2.85 2.61 13.48
N SER A 87 -4.16 2.90 13.45
CA SER A 87 -4.92 3.05 14.69
C SER A 87 -4.92 1.74 15.50
N HIS A 88 -5.12 0.59 14.85
CA HIS A 88 -5.05 -0.70 15.51
C HIS A 88 -3.70 -0.97 16.19
N LEU A 89 -2.58 -0.64 15.54
CA LEU A 89 -1.24 -0.80 16.11
C LEU A 89 -1.03 0.12 17.32
N ILE A 90 -1.55 1.34 17.28
CA ILE A 90 -1.47 2.28 18.40
C ILE A 90 -2.35 1.81 19.57
N ASP A 91 -3.58 1.40 19.29
CA ASP A 91 -4.58 1.12 20.34
C ASP A 91 -4.40 -0.27 20.96
N LYS A 92 -4.09 -1.30 20.17
CA LYS A 92 -3.94 -2.68 20.67
C LYS A 92 -2.50 -3.07 20.98
N HIS A 93 -1.54 -2.56 20.21
CA HIS A 93 -0.13 -2.91 20.35
C HIS A 93 0.72 -1.78 20.95
N MET A 94 0.08 -0.66 21.35
CA MET A 94 0.73 0.47 22.01
C MET A 94 1.92 1.06 21.22
N TYR A 95 1.86 0.97 19.88
CA TYR A 95 2.90 1.54 19.05
C TYR A 95 2.96 3.06 19.21
N PRO A 96 4.16 3.65 19.30
CA PRO A 96 4.31 5.10 19.34
C PRO A 96 3.68 5.76 18.11
N LYS A 97 3.01 6.90 18.30
CA LYS A 97 2.37 7.63 17.18
C LYS A 97 3.39 8.10 16.13
N ASN A 98 4.63 8.33 16.55
CA ASN A 98 5.77 8.71 15.72
C ASN A 98 6.51 7.51 15.12
N TYR A 99 5.98 6.29 15.21
CA TYR A 99 6.54 5.16 14.49
C TYR A 99 6.36 5.31 12.97
N PHE A 100 7.31 4.78 12.20
CA PHE A 100 7.25 4.77 10.75
C PHE A 100 6.34 3.68 10.20
N PHE A 101 5.03 3.95 10.16
CA PHE A 101 4.04 2.99 9.69
C PHE A 101 4.07 2.70 8.17
N ALA A 102 4.83 3.47 7.39
CA ALA A 102 5.04 3.20 5.97
C ALA A 102 6.23 2.25 5.72
N VAL A 103 6.67 1.50 6.76
CA VAL A 103 7.71 0.48 6.66
C VAL A 103 7.40 -0.53 5.55
N THR A 104 6.15 -0.98 5.40
CA THR A 104 5.79 -1.95 4.35
C THR A 104 5.89 -1.39 2.93
N LYS A 105 5.86 -0.06 2.75
CA LYS A 105 6.03 0.55 1.43
C LYS A 105 7.46 0.94 1.14
N GLU A 106 8.16 1.56 2.09
CA GLU A 106 9.47 2.16 1.86
C GLU A 106 10.64 1.25 2.29
N GLY A 107 10.40 0.24 3.12
CA GLY A 107 11.45 -0.56 3.74
C GLY A 107 12.22 0.22 4.82
N VAL A 108 13.36 -0.32 5.25
CA VAL A 108 14.26 0.31 6.23
C VAL A 108 15.56 0.83 5.66
N ASP A 109 15.71 0.75 4.34
CA ASP A 109 16.94 1.14 3.66
C ASP A 109 17.26 2.63 3.90
N GLY A 110 18.48 2.87 4.39
CA GLY A 110 18.97 4.21 4.72
C GLY A 110 18.49 4.78 6.04
N ARG A 111 17.70 4.05 6.84
CA ARG A 111 17.23 4.52 8.15
C ARG A 111 17.91 3.79 9.29
N LYS A 112 18.40 4.58 10.25
CA LYS A 112 18.98 4.06 11.50
C LYS A 112 17.93 3.81 12.58
N SER A 113 16.75 4.42 12.46
CA SER A 113 15.65 4.32 13.42
C SER A 113 14.30 4.24 12.70
N LEU A 114 13.38 3.45 13.25
CA LEU A 114 11.98 3.37 12.82
C LEU A 114 11.10 4.43 13.50
N LEU A 115 11.62 5.12 14.50
CA LEU A 115 10.92 6.23 15.13
C LEU A 115 11.29 7.51 14.38
N LEU A 116 10.26 8.24 13.95
CA LEU A 116 10.44 9.58 13.42
C LEU A 116 10.81 10.47 14.59
N GLU A 117 12.02 11.00 14.57
CA GLU A 117 12.43 12.07 15.47
C GLU A 117 11.55 13.30 15.15
N SER A 118 10.66 13.64 16.08
CA SER A 118 9.75 14.80 15.98
C SER A 118 10.48 16.14 16.14
N GLY A 119 11.80 16.19 16.02
CA GLY A 119 12.63 17.38 16.23
C GLY A 119 13.63 17.55 15.11
N HIS A 120 13.63 18.75 14.54
CA HIS A 120 14.52 19.20 13.46
C HIS A 120 14.13 18.70 12.07
N ARG A 121 13.22 19.45 11.44
CA ARG A 121 13.42 19.79 10.03
C ARG A 121 14.87 20.28 9.90
N ARG A 122 15.80 19.40 9.52
CA ARG A 122 17.00 19.86 8.82
C ARG A 122 16.45 20.62 7.64
N ARG A 123 16.41 21.95 7.74
CA ARG A 123 16.41 22.82 6.56
C ARG A 123 17.48 22.21 5.67
N LYS A 124 17.09 21.65 4.53
CA LYS A 124 18.02 21.42 3.45
C LYS A 124 18.71 22.78 3.28
N SER A 125 19.97 22.86 3.65
CA SER A 125 20.82 24.01 3.36
C SER A 125 20.98 24.01 1.84
N SER A 126 19.99 24.57 1.16
CA SER A 126 20.18 25.09 -0.17
C SER A 126 21.20 26.21 -0.03
N THR A 127 22.43 25.94 -0.47
CA THR A 127 23.34 26.97 -0.94
C THR A 127 22.60 27.80 -1.99
N ALA A 128 22.03 28.91 -1.56
CA ALA A 128 21.40 29.90 -2.41
C ALA A 128 21.84 31.28 -1.92
N THR A 129 22.63 31.91 -2.78
CA THR A 129 23.13 33.27 -2.73
C THR A 129 22.01 34.31 -2.82
N ASN A 130 22.31 35.50 -2.29
CA ASN A 130 21.76 36.83 -2.60
C ASN A 130 20.59 37.44 -1.79
N SER A 131 20.99 38.50 -1.07
CA SER A 131 20.46 39.88 -1.05
C SER A 131 19.03 40.20 -0.58
N SER A 132 19.02 41.04 0.47
CA SER A 132 18.16 42.21 0.74
C SER A 132 16.67 42.04 1.07
N GLY A 133 16.31 42.55 2.26
CA GLY A 133 15.03 43.20 2.53
C GLY A 133 14.38 42.83 3.86
N PRO A 134 14.28 43.75 4.86
CA PRO A 134 13.52 43.51 6.07
C PRO A 134 12.07 44.00 5.88
N LYS A 135 11.08 43.17 6.24
CA LYS A 135 9.71 43.65 6.51
C LYS A 135 9.21 43.04 7.82
N SER A 136 8.85 43.94 8.71
CA SER A 136 8.31 43.79 10.07
C SER A 136 6.93 43.10 10.10
N PRO A 137 6.55 42.41 11.18
CA PRO A 137 5.17 42.00 11.38
C PRO A 137 4.42 43.02 12.27
N GLY A 138 3.42 43.65 11.66
CA GLY A 138 2.40 44.43 12.34
C GLY A 138 1.40 43.55 13.10
N ARG A 139 0.82 44.18 14.12
CA ARG A 139 0.04 43.67 15.24
C ARG A 139 -1.48 43.71 14.94
N ARG A 140 -2.26 42.83 15.63
CA ARG A 140 -3.71 42.93 15.98
C ARG A 140 -4.75 42.70 14.85
N GLN A 141 -5.98 42.22 15.04
CA GLN A 141 -6.80 41.66 16.15
C GLN A 141 -8.16 41.18 15.54
N SER A 142 -8.96 40.42 16.30
CA SER A 142 -10.45 40.32 16.22
C SER A 142 -11.06 39.42 15.12
N LEU A 143 -11.75 38.30 15.40
CA LEU A 143 -13.06 38.03 16.05
C LEU A 143 -14.28 38.15 15.10
N SER A 144 -14.90 36.99 14.80
CA SER A 144 -16.34 36.78 14.52
C SER A 144 -16.55 35.27 14.29
N GLN A 145 -16.95 34.44 15.26
CA GLN A 145 -18.34 34.17 15.67
C GLN A 145 -19.32 34.08 14.50
N ILE A 146 -19.66 32.85 14.10
CA ILE A 146 -20.88 32.51 13.36
C ILE A 146 -21.54 31.36 14.13
N GLU A 147 -22.71 31.68 14.69
CA GLU A 147 -23.64 30.80 15.36
C GLU A 147 -24.48 30.04 14.30
N PHE A 148 -24.76 28.76 14.56
CA PHE A 148 -25.78 27.99 13.84
C PHE A 148 -26.87 27.59 14.84
N PRO A 149 -28.16 27.84 14.55
CA PRO A 149 -29.25 27.55 15.47
C PRO A 149 -29.67 26.07 15.42
N LYS A 150 -30.09 25.57 16.59
CA LYS A 150 -30.82 24.32 16.82
C LYS A 150 -32.32 24.60 16.81
N THR A 151 -33.11 23.69 16.23
CA THR A 151 -34.48 23.40 16.68
C THR A 151 -34.74 21.90 16.56
N GLY A 152 -35.28 21.30 17.63
CA GLY A 152 -35.93 19.97 17.63
C GLY A 152 -37.24 20.02 16.82
N GLU A 153 -38.05 18.96 16.71
CA GLU A 153 -38.25 17.82 17.59
C GLU A 153 -39.12 16.76 16.85
N GLU A 154 -39.03 15.52 17.34
CA GLU A 154 -40.06 14.46 17.37
C GLU A 154 -40.43 13.56 16.16
N VAL A 155 -40.73 12.32 16.56
CA VAL A 155 -40.90 11.03 15.87
C VAL A 155 -42.40 10.67 15.90
N PRO A 156 -42.91 9.77 15.04
CA PRO A 156 -43.21 8.43 15.59
C PRO A 156 -42.91 7.24 14.66
N LYS A 157 -42.64 6.10 15.31
CA LYS A 157 -42.54 4.74 14.77
C LYS A 157 -43.92 4.23 14.33
N THR A 158 -43.95 3.41 13.27
CA THR A 158 -44.80 2.21 13.29
C THR A 158 -44.14 1.06 12.54
N GLU A 159 -44.14 -0.08 13.20
CA GLU A 159 -43.62 -1.37 12.81
C GLU A 159 -44.58 -2.05 11.82
N THR A 160 -44.08 -2.82 10.86
CA THR A 160 -44.77 -4.05 10.43
C THR A 160 -43.74 -5.08 10.01
N SER A 161 -43.71 -6.14 10.81
CA SER A 161 -42.99 -7.39 10.61
C SER A 161 -43.64 -8.19 9.48
N THR A 162 -42.84 -8.80 8.61
CA THR A 162 -43.24 -10.04 7.93
C THR A 162 -42.01 -10.93 7.75
N LYS A 163 -42.05 -12.03 8.49
CA LYS A 163 -41.16 -13.19 8.47
C LYS A 163 -41.65 -14.16 7.38
N VAL A 164 -40.85 -15.21 7.11
CA VAL A 164 -41.11 -16.43 6.30
C VAL A 164 -40.51 -16.33 4.89
N SER A 165 -39.68 -17.24 4.37
CA SER A 165 -38.96 -18.42 4.87
C SER A 165 -37.97 -18.85 3.79
N SER A 166 -36.88 -19.50 4.20
CA SER A 166 -36.08 -20.41 3.37
C SER A 166 -36.96 -21.44 2.64
N PRO A 167 -36.47 -21.95 1.50
CA PRO A 167 -36.13 -23.38 1.52
C PRO A 167 -34.76 -23.66 0.88
N THR A 168 -34.00 -24.50 1.58
CA THR A 168 -33.13 -25.52 0.99
C THR A 168 -33.86 -26.24 -0.15
N GLU A 169 -33.26 -26.30 -1.34
CA GLU A 169 -33.19 -27.51 -2.17
C GLU A 169 -32.03 -27.32 -3.16
N ALA A 170 -31.11 -28.29 -3.17
CA ALA A 170 -30.15 -28.46 -4.24
C ALA A 170 -30.94 -28.79 -5.51
N ARG A 171 -31.12 -27.80 -6.38
CA ARG A 171 -31.50 -28.07 -7.75
C ARG A 171 -30.21 -28.37 -8.48
N ASP A 172 -30.09 -29.62 -8.94
CA ASP A 172 -29.12 -29.97 -9.96
C ASP A 172 -29.30 -28.96 -11.10
N ILE A 173 -28.35 -28.04 -11.22
CA ILE A 173 -28.28 -27.14 -12.37
C ILE A 173 -28.02 -28.07 -13.53
N GLU A 174 -29.06 -28.30 -14.33
CA GLU A 174 -29.03 -29.23 -15.45
C GLU A 174 -27.80 -28.92 -16.31
N MET A 175 -26.99 -29.95 -16.57
CA MET A 175 -25.68 -29.85 -17.25
C MET A 175 -25.77 -29.17 -18.63
N GLU A 176 -26.98 -29.09 -19.18
CA GLU A 176 -27.33 -28.42 -20.44
C GLU A 176 -27.24 -26.88 -20.33
N ASP A 177 -27.63 -26.29 -19.19
CA ASP A 177 -27.61 -24.83 -19.01
C ASP A 177 -26.15 -24.31 -18.88
N LEU A 178 -25.28 -25.15 -18.31
CA LEU A 178 -23.83 -24.92 -18.30
C LEU A 178 -23.20 -25.04 -19.69
N ALA A 179 -23.64 -26.01 -20.51
CA ALA A 179 -23.16 -26.17 -21.89
C ALA A 179 -23.60 -24.99 -22.78
N GLY A 180 -24.82 -24.49 -22.59
CA GLY A 180 -25.32 -23.28 -23.24
C GLY A 180 -24.50 -22.03 -22.89
N ALA A 181 -24.20 -21.84 -21.60
CA ALA A 181 -23.39 -20.71 -21.14
C ALA A 181 -21.94 -20.75 -21.66
N MET A 182 -21.35 -21.94 -21.82
CA MET A 182 -20.00 -22.10 -22.36
C MET A 182 -19.95 -22.02 -23.90
N SER A 183 -21.07 -22.29 -24.58
CA SER A 183 -21.23 -22.11 -26.03
C SER A 183 -21.38 -20.64 -26.43
N ALA A 184 -21.98 -19.81 -25.56
CA ALA A 184 -22.12 -18.36 -25.77
C ALA A 184 -20.79 -17.58 -25.69
N LEU A 185 -19.69 -18.21 -25.21
CA LEU A 185 -18.36 -17.62 -25.11
C LEU A 185 -17.48 -17.95 -26.33
N GLN A 186 -18.02 -17.90 -27.55
CA GLN A 186 -17.23 -17.97 -28.78
C GLN A 186 -16.46 -16.65 -29.00
N PHE A 187 -15.44 -16.44 -28.16
CA PHE A 187 -14.61 -15.23 -28.10
C PHE A 187 -13.51 -15.19 -29.19
N VAL A 188 -13.52 -16.12 -30.15
CA VAL A 188 -12.52 -16.23 -31.21
C VAL A 188 -13.23 -16.14 -32.57
N PRO A 189 -13.01 -15.08 -33.36
CA PRO A 189 -13.53 -15.00 -34.71
C PRO A 189 -13.01 -16.18 -35.54
N MET A 190 -13.90 -16.91 -36.21
CA MET A 190 -13.54 -18.09 -37.02
C MET A 190 -12.57 -17.75 -38.18
N SER A 191 -12.36 -16.47 -38.50
CA SER A 191 -11.19 -16.02 -39.25
C SER A 191 -10.97 -14.50 -39.06
N VAL A 192 -9.71 -14.06 -39.01
CA VAL A 192 -9.35 -12.64 -39.03
C VAL A 192 -8.69 -12.36 -40.38
N ARG A 193 -9.35 -11.60 -41.25
CA ARG A 193 -8.75 -11.11 -42.50
C ARG A 193 -8.13 -9.74 -42.27
N PHE A 194 -6.81 -9.66 -42.32
CA PHE A 194 -6.12 -8.37 -42.41
C PHE A 194 -6.39 -7.76 -43.80
N GLY A 195 -6.99 -6.58 -43.81
CA GLY A 195 -7.28 -5.83 -45.03
C GLY A 195 -6.00 -5.55 -45.82
N ARG A 196 -6.00 -5.94 -47.11
CA ARG A 196 -5.10 -5.40 -48.13
C ARG A 196 -5.39 -3.91 -48.29
N GLY A 197 -4.71 -3.09 -47.49
CA GLY A 197 -4.64 -1.64 -47.67
C GLY A 197 -3.97 -1.32 -48.99
N LYS A 198 -4.78 -0.91 -49.96
CA LYS A 198 -4.35 -0.25 -51.19
C LYS A 198 -3.87 1.16 -50.80
N GLY A 199 -2.59 1.30 -50.46
CA GLY A 199 -1.93 2.57 -50.16
C GLY A 199 -0.58 2.62 -50.86
N LYS A 200 -0.52 3.41 -51.94
CA LYS A 200 0.70 3.78 -52.67
C LYS A 200 1.60 4.67 -51.79
N THR A 201 2.87 4.75 -52.21
CA THR A 201 3.95 5.72 -51.87
C THR A 201 4.66 5.48 -50.53
N GLY A 202 5.98 5.45 -50.41
CA GLY A 202 7.10 5.52 -51.35
C GLY A 202 8.39 5.40 -50.52
N PHE A 203 9.33 4.57 -50.93
CA PHE A 203 10.70 4.56 -50.39
C PHE A 203 11.63 5.11 -51.47
N ALA A 204 12.14 6.32 -51.25
CA ALA A 204 13.26 6.87 -51.99
C ALA A 204 14.31 7.37 -50.99
N LYS A 205 15.55 6.99 -51.27
CA LYS A 205 16.82 7.32 -50.60
C LYS A 205 16.99 8.81 -50.36
N GLN A 206 17.70 9.15 -49.27
CA GLN A 206 18.93 9.95 -49.32
C GLN A 206 19.85 9.48 -48.19
#